data_AF-H1VYT7-F1
#
_entry.id   AF-H1VYT7-F1
#
_cell.length_a   1.000
_cell.length_b   1.000
_cell.length_c   1.000
_cell.angle_alpha   90.00
_cell.angle_beta   90.00
_cell.angle_gamma   90.00
#
_symmetry.space_group_name_H-M   'P 1'
#
loop_
_entity.id
_entity.type
_entity.pdbx_description
1 polymer ?
#
loop_
_entity_poly.entity_id
_entity_poly.type
_entity_poly.pdbx_seq_one_letter_code
_entity_poly.pdbx_strand_id
1 'polypeptide(L)'
;MTTETILSQQAIDLASSATDCIKQAADHAYSQMRPDGHWYLEVRSSISFTVQWLCIRQIIGPQLSREEATKFQAWILSQQSHENGSWGLAPS
;
A
#
# COMPACT_ATOMS: atom_id res chain seq x y z
N MET A 1 -39.64 -23.88 -6.46
CA MET A 1 -38.31 -23.97 -7.12
C MET A 1 -37.50 -25.00 -6.37
N THR A 2 -36.86 -25.94 -7.07
CA THR A 2 -36.04 -27.00 -6.46
C THR A 2 -34.68 -26.43 -6.04
N THR A 3 -34.08 -27.00 -4.99
CA THR A 3 -32.78 -26.57 -4.44
C THR A 3 -31.67 -26.52 -5.49
N GLU A 4 -31.69 -27.44 -6.47
CA GLU A 4 -30.75 -27.46 -7.59
C GLU A 4 -30.82 -26.21 -8.47
N THR A 5 -32.01 -25.63 -8.69
CA THR A 5 -32.18 -24.40 -9.47
C THR A 5 -31.65 -23.16 -8.74
N ILE A 6 -31.72 -23.16 -7.40
CA ILE A 6 -31.20 -22.04 -6.60
C ILE A 6 -29.67 -22.08 -6.59
N LEU A 7 -29.08 -23.26 -6.41
CA LEU A 7 -27.63 -23.44 -6.42
C LEU A 7 -27.01 -23.12 -7.80
N SER A 8 -27.70 -23.45 -8.89
CA SER A 8 -27.24 -23.11 -10.25
C SER A 8 -27.30 -21.62 -10.53
N GLN A 9 -28.36 -20.92 -10.09
CA GLN A 9 -28.47 -19.47 -10.24
C GLN A 9 -27.41 -18.72 -9.41
N GLN A 10 -27.19 -19.14 -8.16
CA GLN A 10 -26.14 -18.56 -7.32
C GLN A 10 -24.75 -18.71 -7.92
N ALA A 11 -24.46 -19.85 -8.57
CA ALA A 11 -23.18 -20.06 -9.25
C ALA A 11 -23.02 -19.12 -10.46
N ILE A 12 -24.08 -18.89 -11.23
CA ILE A 12 -24.09 -17.95 -12.36
C ILE A 12 -23.86 -16.51 -11.87
N ASP A 13 -24.56 -16.10 -10.82
CA ASP A 13 -24.46 -14.76 -10.26
C ASP A 13 -23.05 -14.50 -9.69
N LEU A 14 -22.47 -15.49 -9.02
CA LEU A 14 -21.10 -15.41 -8.51
C LEU A 14 -20.07 -15.30 -9.64
N ALA A 15 -20.22 -16.09 -10.71
CA ALA A 15 -19.34 -16.06 -11.86
C ALA A 15 -19.39 -14.70 -12.59
N SER A 16 -20.60 -14.13 -12.75
CA SER A 16 -20.77 -12.79 -13.33
C SER A 16 -20.10 -11.73 -12.46
N SER A 17 -20.36 -11.75 -11.15
CA SER A 17 -19.77 -10.80 -10.21
C SER A 17 -18.24 -10.88 -10.17
N ALA A 18 -17.67 -12.10 -10.18
CA ALA A 18 -16.23 -12.30 -10.23
C ALA A 18 -15.62 -11.73 -11.53
N THR A 19 -16.31 -11.91 -12.66
CA THR A 19 -15.87 -11.38 -13.96
C THR A 19 -15.86 -9.85 -13.96
N ASP A 20 -16.92 -9.22 -13.46
CA ASP A 20 -17.02 -7.76 -13.36
C ASP A 20 -15.97 -7.19 -12.41
N CYS A 21 -15.73 -7.85 -11.28
CA CYS A 21 -14.71 -7.47 -10.31
C CYS A 21 -13.30 -7.51 -10.92
N ILE A 22 -12.95 -8.61 -11.61
CA ILE A 22 -11.66 -8.76 -12.27
C ILE A 22 -11.48 -7.71 -13.36
N LYS A 23 -12.52 -7.41 -14.13
CA LYS A 23 -12.47 -6.38 -15.17
C LYS A 23 -12.17 -5.01 -14.56
N GLN A 24 -12.88 -4.61 -13.51
CA GLN A 24 -12.64 -3.34 -12.83
C GLN A 24 -11.23 -3.26 -12.23
N ALA A 25 -10.75 -4.35 -11.61
CA ALA A 25 -9.40 -4.42 -11.06
C ALA A 25 -8.33 -4.31 -12.16
N ALA A 26 -8.52 -5.00 -13.29
CA ALA A 26 -7.62 -4.95 -14.43
C ALA A 26 -7.60 -3.55 -15.06
N ASP A 27 -8.77 -2.96 -15.31
CA ASP A 27 -8.89 -1.61 -15.88
C ASP A 27 -8.18 -0.58 -14.98
N HIS A 28 -8.36 -0.67 -13.66
CA HIS A 28 -7.63 0.17 -12.72
C HIS A 28 -6.12 -0.09 -12.76
N ALA A 29 -5.67 -1.34 -12.72
CA ALA A 29 -4.26 -1.67 -12.80
C ALA A 29 -3.63 -1.09 -14.07
N TYR A 30 -4.23 -1.29 -15.25
CA TYR A 30 -3.73 -0.74 -16.50
C TYR A 30 -3.75 0.79 -16.55
N SER A 31 -4.74 1.45 -15.91
CA SER A 31 -4.75 2.91 -15.80
C SER A 31 -3.57 3.49 -15.00
N GLN A 32 -2.97 2.69 -14.12
CA GLN A 32 -1.82 3.07 -13.29
C GLN A 32 -0.47 2.76 -13.96
N MET A 33 -0.47 2.13 -15.14
CA MET A 33 0.74 1.78 -15.88
C MET A 33 1.42 3.04 -16.43
N ARG A 34 2.75 3.10 -16.34
CA ARG A 34 3.54 4.21 -16.90
C ARG A 34 3.65 4.10 -18.43
N PRO A 35 4.00 5.20 -19.13
CA PRO A 35 4.03 5.22 -20.61
C PRO A 35 4.95 4.18 -21.28
N ASP A 36 5.95 3.70 -20.57
CA ASP A 36 6.91 2.67 -20.99
C ASP A 36 6.49 1.25 -20.59
N GLY A 37 5.28 1.07 -20.05
CA GLY A 37 4.66 -0.24 -19.83
C GLY A 37 4.94 -0.90 -18.48
N HIS A 38 5.60 -0.22 -17.53
CA HIS A 38 5.82 -0.76 -16.18
C HIS A 38 4.88 -0.15 -15.13
N TRP A 39 4.75 -0.84 -13.99
CA TRP A 39 4.10 -0.31 -12.80
C TRP A 39 5.14 0.17 -11.80
N TYR A 40 4.90 1.34 -11.21
CA TYR A 40 5.71 1.89 -10.15
C TYR A 40 4.85 2.01 -8.89
N LEU A 41 5.10 1.12 -7.93
CA LEU A 41 4.33 0.99 -6.70
C LEU A 41 5.24 1.26 -5.49
N GLU A 42 4.63 1.71 -4.40
CA GLU A 42 5.33 1.85 -3.13
C GLU A 42 5.66 0.48 -2.56
N VAL A 43 6.93 0.25 -2.23
CA VAL A 43 7.36 -0.91 -1.43
C VAL A 43 7.47 -0.46 0.02
N ARG A 44 6.48 -0.84 0.83
CA ARG A 44 6.46 -0.50 2.26
C ARG A 44 7.32 -1.48 3.06
N SER A 45 8.10 -0.94 3.99
CA SER A 45 8.88 -1.69 4.97
C SER A 45 8.76 -1.03 6.35
N SER A 46 9.57 -1.44 7.32
CA SER A 46 9.67 -0.76 8.61
C SER A 46 10.30 0.63 8.47
N ILE A 47 10.10 1.48 9.48
CA ILE A 47 10.71 2.82 9.54
C ILE A 47 12.24 2.79 9.56
N SER A 48 12.85 1.63 9.82
CA SER A 48 14.28 1.49 10.04
C SER A 48 15.10 1.98 8.85
N PHE A 49 14.66 1.76 7.61
CA PHE A 49 15.35 2.26 6.41
C PHE A 49 15.41 3.79 6.39
N THR A 50 14.27 4.45 6.61
CA THR A 50 14.18 5.91 6.66
C THR A 50 15.00 6.49 7.81
N VAL A 51 14.90 5.90 9.01
CA VAL A 51 15.66 6.35 10.19
C VAL A 51 17.16 6.21 9.96
N GLN A 52 17.61 5.07 9.42
CA GLN A 52 19.03 4.86 9.10
C GLN A 52 19.53 5.90 8.09
N TRP A 53 18.75 6.18 7.05
CA TRP A 53 19.09 7.22 6.09
C TRP A 53 19.18 8.62 6.73
N LEU A 54 18.26 8.97 7.64
CA LEU A 54 18.31 10.22 8.40
C LEU A 54 19.56 10.31 9.27
N CYS A 55 19.92 9.22 9.96
CA CYS A 55 21.15 9.15 10.76
C CYS A 55 22.39 9.34 9.88
N ILE A 56 22.48 8.64 8.74
CA ILE A 56 23.59 8.79 7.79
C ILE A 56 23.67 10.25 7.30
N ARG A 57 22.53 10.83 6.90
CA ARG A 57 22.48 12.22 6.44
C ARG A 57 22.89 13.21 7.53
N GLN A 58 22.58 12.95 8.80
CA GLN A 58 23.03 13.78 9.92
C GLN A 58 24.55 13.70 10.16
N ILE A 59 25.16 12.53 9.93
CA ILE A 59 26.59 12.30 10.17
C ILE A 59 27.45 12.86 9.03
N ILE A 60 27.08 12.60 7.78
CA ILE A 60 27.93 12.89 6.61
C ILE A 60 27.25 13.70 5.50
N GLY A 61 25.96 14.00 5.62
CA GLY A 61 25.16 14.62 4.57
C GLY A 61 24.83 16.09 4.82
N PRO A 62 24.19 16.75 3.85
CA PRO A 62 23.62 18.08 4.04
C PRO A 62 22.56 18.04 5.14
N GLN A 63 22.49 19.08 5.97
CA GLN A 63 21.46 19.17 6.99
C GLN A 63 20.07 19.15 6.37
N LEU A 64 19.11 18.61 7.12
CA LEU A 64 17.69 18.66 6.75
C LEU A 64 17.22 20.11 6.78
N SER A 65 16.54 20.54 5.73
CA SER A 65 15.71 21.73 5.81
C SER A 65 14.60 21.51 6.84
N ARG A 66 14.06 22.61 7.37
CA ARG A 66 12.94 22.55 8.31
C ARG A 66 11.73 21.82 7.71
N GLU A 67 11.47 22.04 6.42
CA GLU A 67 10.36 21.40 5.71
C GLU A 67 10.54 19.89 5.60
N GLU A 68 11.75 19.43 5.23
CA GLU A 68 12.06 18.00 5.19
C GLU A 68 11.92 17.37 6.58
N ALA A 69 12.47 18.01 7.62
CA ALA A 69 12.38 17.52 8.99
C ALA A 69 10.92 17.36 9.45
N THR A 70 10.05 18.33 9.15
CA THR A 70 8.61 18.24 9.46
C THR A 70 7.95 17.07 8.72
N LYS A 71 8.26 16.86 7.44
CA LYS A 71 7.70 15.74 6.65
C LYS A 71 8.15 14.38 7.20
N PHE A 72 9.42 14.22 7.52
CA PHE A 72 9.93 12.98 8.10
C PHE A 72 9.35 12.71 9.49
N GLN A 73 9.25 13.75 10.33
CA GLN A 73 8.62 13.62 11.65
C GLN A 73 7.17 13.15 11.52
N ALA A 74 6.37 13.81 10.68
CA ALA A 74 4.97 13.46 10.47
C ALA A 74 4.82 12.02 9.98
N TRP A 75 5.65 11.59 9.02
CA TRP A 75 5.61 10.23 8.50
C TRP A 75 6.05 9.18 9.54
N ILE A 76 7.13 9.40 10.29
CA ILE A 76 7.58 8.45 11.33
C ILE A 76 6.52 8.27 12.41
N LEU A 77 5.91 9.37 12.87
CA LEU A 77 4.83 9.34 13.86
C LEU A 77 3.57 8.66 13.31
N SER A 78 3.27 8.80 12.01
CA SER A 78 2.13 8.11 11.39
C SER A 78 2.35 6.60 11.25
N GLN A 79 3.58 6.09 11.39
CA GLN A 79 3.86 4.65 11.42
C GLN A 79 3.83 4.08 12.85
N GLN A 80 3.63 4.91 13.87
CA GLN A 80 3.67 4.50 15.27
C GLN A 80 2.38 3.75 15.65
N SER A 81 2.51 2.62 16.35
CA SER A 81 1.36 1.88 16.86
C SER A 81 0.52 2.75 17.80
N HIS A 82 -0.77 2.86 17.51
CA HIS A 82 -1.73 3.56 18.37
C HIS A 82 -1.93 2.87 19.72
N GLU A 83 -1.68 1.56 19.81
CA GLU A 83 -1.94 0.79 21.03
C GLU A 83 -0.83 0.95 22.08
N ASN A 84 0.44 0.98 21.64
CA ASN A 84 1.58 0.91 22.55
C ASN A 84 2.74 1.87 22.20
N GLY A 85 2.59 2.71 21.17
CA GLY A 85 3.62 3.67 20.79
C GLY A 85 4.87 3.06 20.16
N SER A 86 4.87 1.77 19.82
CA SER A 86 6.03 1.09 19.23
C SER A 86 6.04 1.16 17.70
N TRP A 87 7.14 0.71 17.09
CA TRP A 87 7.25 0.45 15.66
C TRP A 87 7.62 -1.02 15.43
N GLY A 88 6.90 -1.70 14.55
CA GLY A 88 7.11 -3.11 14.23
C GLY A 88 8.17 -3.37 13.17
N LEU A 89 8.54 -4.64 13.00
CA LEU A 89 9.47 -5.09 11.95
C LEU A 89 8.85 -5.12 10.55
N ALA A 90 7.51 -5.12 10.47
CA ALA A 90 6.74 -5.07 9.24
C ALA A 90 5.67 -3.97 9.35
N PRO A 91 5.16 -3.46 8.20
CA PRO A 91 4.01 -2.57 8.19
C PRO A 91 2.80 -3.23 8.88
N SER A 92 2.13 -2.48 9.75
CA SER A 92 0.85 -2.83 10.37
C SER A 92 -0.34 -2.44 9.50
#